data_AF-X0URM5-F1
#
_entry.id   AF-X0URM5-F1
#
_cell.length_a   1.000
_cell.length_b   1.000
_cell.length_c   1.000
_cell.angle_alpha   90.00
_cell.angle_beta   90.00
_cell.angle_gamma   90.00
#
_symmetry.space_group_name_H-M   'P 1'
#
loop_
_entity.id
_entity.type
_entity.pdbx_description
1 polymer ?
#
loop_
_entity_poly.entity_id
_entity_poly.type
_entity_poly.pdbx_seq_one_letter_code
_entity_poly.pdbx_strand_id
1 'polypeptide(L)' 'MVKIVTVEQMRTIEKAADASGLTYDQMMENAGRAVAEAILHRWPNLSGKQVSILVGSGNNGGDGLVA' A
#
# COMPACT_ATOMS: atom_id res chain seq x y z
N MET A 1 20.66 5.34 -3.45
CA MET A 1 19.93 5.24 -4.74
C MET A 1 18.86 4.19 -4.56
N VAL A 2 17.60 4.49 -4.90
CA VAL A 2 16.51 3.50 -4.80
C VAL A 2 16.63 2.53 -5.98
N LYS A 3 16.58 1.22 -5.70
CA LYS A 3 16.59 0.20 -6.74
C LYS A 3 15.19 0.13 -7.38
N ILE A 4 15.11 0.45 -8.67
CA ILE A 4 13.87 0.27 -9.45
C ILE A 4 13.82 -1.17 -9.94
N VAL A 5 12.66 -1.81 -9.80
CA VAL A 5 12.43 -3.21 -10.17
C VAL A 5 11.36 -3.32 -11.24
N THR A 6 11.44 -4.36 -12.07
CA THR A 6 10.38 -4.70 -13.02
C THR A 6 9.19 -5.33 -12.29
N VAL A 7 8.04 -5.42 -12.96
CA VAL A 7 6.84 -6.09 -12.43
C VAL A 7 7.14 -7.54 -12.02
N GLU A 8 7.90 -8.26 -12.83
CA GLU A 8 8.26 -9.66 -12.54
C GLU A 8 9.19 -9.79 -11.33
N GLN A 9 10.12 -8.84 -11.18
CA GLN A 9 10.98 -8.76 -10.01
C GLN A 9 10.16 -8.45 -8.75
N MET A 10 9.20 -7.53 -8.81
CA MET A 10 8.33 -7.22 -7.68
C MET A 10 7.52 -8.44 -7.22
N ARG A 11 6.89 -9.16 -8.16
CA ARG A 11 6.16 -10.39 -7.85
C ARG A 11 7.04 -11.45 -7.18
N THR A 12 8.29 -11.57 -7.64
CA THR A 12 9.26 -12.50 -7.05
C THR A 12 9.61 -12.10 -5.62
N ILE A 13 9.80 -10.80 -5.37
CA ILE A 13 10.09 -10.25 -4.04
C ILE A 13 8.92 -10.51 -3.09
N GLU A 14 7.68 -10.21 -3.51
CA GLU A 14 6.49 -10.42 -2.67
C GLU A 14 6.29 -11.90 -2.34
N LYS A 15 6.45 -12.80 -3.31
CA LYS A 15 6.36 -14.25 -3.07
C LYS A 15 7.42 -14.72 -2.07
N ALA A 16 8.63 -14.20 -2.16
CA ALA A 16 9.70 -14.54 -1.23
C ALA A 16 9.40 -13.99 0.18
N ALA A 17 8.83 -12.78 0.28
CA ALA A 17 8.42 -12.18 1.55
C ALA A 17 7.32 -13.01 2.23
N ASP A 18 6.28 -13.41 1.49
CA ASP A 18 5.20 -14.26 1.96
C ASP A 18 5.73 -15.62 2.45
N ALA A 19 6.60 -16.27 1.65
CA ALA A 19 7.27 -17.51 2.04
C ALA A 19 8.17 -17.37 3.27
N SER A 20 8.63 -16.16 3.59
CA SER A 20 9.44 -15.84 4.78
C SER A 20 8.60 -15.43 6.00
N GLY A 21 7.28 -15.41 5.87
CA GLY A 21 6.33 -15.15 6.96
C GLY A 21 5.75 -13.73 7.01
N LEU A 22 6.09 -12.85 6.06
CA LEU A 22 5.41 -11.57 5.88
C LEU A 22 4.27 -11.76 4.88
N THR A 23 3.07 -12.07 5.38
CA THR A 23 1.96 -12.49 4.52
C THR A 23 1.50 -11.39 3.57
N TYR A 24 0.88 -11.77 2.45
CA TYR A 24 0.25 -10.78 1.55
C TYR A 24 -0.71 -9.82 2.27
N ASP A 25 -1.51 -10.31 3.22
CA ASP A 25 -2.41 -9.47 4.02
C ASP A 25 -1.63 -8.45 4.87
N GLN A 26 -0.52 -8.86 5.49
CA GLN A 26 0.35 -7.96 6.24
C GLN A 26 1.06 -6.94 5.33
N MET A 27 1.46 -7.35 4.13
CA MET A 27 2.03 -6.43 3.14
C MET A 27 1.02 -5.36 2.72
N MET A 28 -0.24 -5.75 2.46
CA MET A 28 -1.33 -4.84 2.13
C MET A 28 -1.65 -3.89 3.30
N GLU A 29 -1.72 -4.41 4.52
CA GLU A 29 -1.91 -3.60 5.74
C GLU A 29 -0.82 -2.53 5.89
N ASN A 30 0.44 -2.91 5.64
CA ASN A 30 1.56 -1.97 5.69
C ASN A 30 1.51 -0.94 4.56
N ALA A 31 1.14 -1.36 3.35
CA ALA A 31 1.03 -0.47 2.18
C ALA A 31 -0.09 0.56 2.36
N GLY A 32 -1.29 0.12 2.75
CA GLY A 32 -2.42 1.01 3.01
C GLY A 32 -2.15 2.00 4.14
N ARG A 33 -1.59 1.54 5.26
CA ARG A 33 -1.17 2.44 6.35
C ARG A 33 -0.18 3.51 5.87
N ALA A 34 0.83 3.11 5.09
CA ALA A 34 1.79 4.06 4.54
C ALA A 34 1.14 5.10 3.60
N VAL A 35 0.11 4.70 2.84
CA VAL A 35 -0.69 5.62 2.02
C VAL A 35 -1.45 6.62 2.91
N ALA A 36 -2.15 6.14 3.94
CA ALA A 36 -2.87 6.98 4.89
C ALA A 36 -1.96 8.00 5.59
N GLU A 37 -0.80 7.53 6.08
CA GLU A 37 0.22 8.38 6.71
C GLU A 37 0.76 9.44 5.74
N ALA A 38 1.03 9.06 4.49
CA ALA A 38 1.47 10.00 3.46
C ALA A 38 0.42 11.09 3.17
N ILE A 39 -0.86 10.72 3.13
CA ILE A 39 -1.98 11.67 2.98
C ILE A 39 -2.04 12.62 4.18
N LEU A 40 -2.02 12.10 5.41
CA LEU A 40 -2.06 12.91 6.63
C LEU A 40 -0.86 13.86 6.72
N HIS A 41 0.32 13.41 6.31
CA HIS A 41 1.53 14.24 6.27
C HIS A 41 1.43 15.34 5.22
N ARG A 42 0.90 15.03 4.03
CA ARG A 42 0.75 15.99 2.93
C ARG A 42 -0.33 17.04 3.20
N TRP A 43 -1.38 16.65 3.93
CA TRP A 43 -2.51 17.50 4.31
C TRP A 43 -2.75 17.41 5.83
N PRO A 44 -2.05 18.22 6.65
CA PRO A 44 -2.12 18.12 8.11
C PRO A 44 -3.49 18.52 8.71
N ASN A 45 -4.36 19.19 7.94
CA ASN A 45 -5.65 19.70 8.41
C ASN A 45 -6.81 19.09 7.60
N LEU A 46 -7.11 17.81 7.85
CA LEU A 46 -8.23 17.10 7.23
C LEU A 46 -9.51 17.07 8.09
N SER A 47 -9.48 17.64 9.30
CA SER A 47 -10.68 17.68 10.16
C SER A 47 -11.86 18.34 9.45
N GLY A 48 -13.00 17.65 9.45
CA GLY A 48 -14.23 18.09 8.76
C GLY A 48 -14.19 17.98 7.23
N LYS A 49 -13.13 17.43 6.63
CA LYS A 49 -13.05 17.17 5.19
C LYS A 49 -13.42 15.72 4.87
N GLN A 50 -13.92 15.51 3.65
CA GLN A 50 -14.18 14.18 3.11
C GLN A 50 -13.01 13.76 2.23
N VAL A 51 -12.61 12.50 2.34
CA VAL A 51 -11.64 11.85 1.47
C VAL A 51 -12.39 10.79 0.67
N SER A 52 -12.17 10.77 -0.65
CA SER A 52 -12.73 9.76 -1.54
C SER A 52 -11.62 8.89 -2.06
N ILE A 53 -11.72 7.58 -1.84
CA ILE A 53 -10.75 6.59 -2.33
C ILE A 53 -11.40 5.83 -3.48
N LEU A 54 -10.76 5.85 -4.65
CA LEU A 54 -11.22 5.13 -5.84
C LEU A 54 -10.45 3.82 -5.95
N VAL A 55 -11.13 2.71 -5.68
CA VAL A 55 -10.50 1.39 -5.63
C VAL A 55 -10.81 0.57 -6.87
N GLY A 56 -9.79 -0.09 -7.41
CA GLY A 56 -9.94 -1.11 -8.44
C GLY A 56 -10.14 -2.51 -7.84
N SER A 57 -10.29 -3.53 -8.68
CA SER A 57 -10.49 -4.92 -8.23
C SER A 57 -9.21 -5.70 -7.88
N GLY A 58 -8.03 -5.06 -7.95
CA GLY A 58 -6.73 -5.70 -7.69
C GLY A 58 -6.12 -5.29 -6.34
N ASN A 59 -4.87 -5.72 -6.10
CA ASN A 59 -4.16 -5.49 -4.84
C ASN A 59 -4.08 -4.01 -4.45
N ASN A 60 -3.81 -3.11 -5.41
CA ASN A 60 -3.81 -1.67 -5.16
C ASN A 60 -5.17 -1.14 -4.67
N GLY A 61 -6.27 -1.79 -5.08
CA GLY A 61 -7.60 -1.49 -4.54
C GLY A 61 -7.72 -1.91 -3.09
N GLY A 62 -7.16 -3.06 -2.73
CA GLY A 62 -7.04 -3.52 -1.34
C GLY A 62 -6.22 -2.57 -0.48
N ASP A 63 -5.06 -2.11 -0.96
CA ASP A 63 -4.25 -1.09 -0.27
C ASP A 63 -5.06 0.19 -0.01
N GLY A 64 -5.89 0.60 -0.98
CA GLY A 64 -6.80 1.74 -0.83
C GLY A 64 -7.96 1.50 0.12
N LEU A 65 -8.42 0.26 0.31
CA LEU A 65 -9.45 -0.06 1.30
C LEU A 65 -8.88 -0.10 2.73
N VAL A 66 -7.59 -0.37 2.88
CA VAL A 66 -6.86 -0.32 4.16
C VAL A 66 -6.53 1.14 4.55
N ALA A 67 -6.16 1.98 3.58
CA ALA A 67 -5.76 3.37 3.79
C ALA A 67 -6.88 4.26 4.36
#